data_AF-A0AAW4YBX0-F1
#
_entry.id   AF-A0AAW4YBX0-F1
#
_cell.length_a   1.000
_cell.length_b   1.000
_cell.length_c   1.000
_cell.angle_alpha   90.00
_cell.angle_beta   90.00
_cell.angle_gamma   90.00
#
_symmetry.space_group_name_H-M   'P 1'
#
loop_
_entity.id
_entity.type
_entity.pdbx_description
1 polymer ?
#
loop_
_entity_poly.entity_id
_entity_poly.type
_entity_poly.pdbx_seq_one_letter_code
_entity_poly.pdbx_strand_id
1 'polypeptide(L)' 'MIRCAKKEDLNAILAIYNDAIINTTAVYTYEPQTIDERIAWFETKQRNHEPIFVFEENGSVLGFATFGSFRPWPAY' A
#
# COMPACT_ATOMS: atom_id res chain seq x y z
N MET A 1 -14.40 -8.46 -5.12
CA MET A 1 -15.00 -7.11 -5.02
C MET A 1 -13.88 -6.08 -4.92
N ILE A 2 -13.92 -5.02 -5.72
CA ILE A 2 -12.99 -3.89 -5.58
C ILE A 2 -13.65 -2.86 -4.65
N ARG A 3 -12.94 -2.43 -3.59
CA ARG A 3 -13.41 -1.44 -2.63
C ARG A 3 -12.27 -0.56 -2.12
N CYS A 4 -12.58 0.58 -1.51
CA CYS A 4 -11.58 1.37 -0.81
C CYS A 4 -11.00 0.58 0.38
N ALA A 5 -9.70 0.70 0.58
CA ALA A 5 -9.01 0.10 1.71
C ALA A 5 -9.41 0.77 3.03
N LYS A 6 -9.44 -0.02 4.09
CA LYS A 6 -9.70 0.40 5.47
C LYS A 6 -8.52 0.03 6.36
N LYS A 7 -8.48 0.56 7.58
CA LYS A 7 -7.41 0.25 8.56
C LYS A 7 -7.29 -1.26 8.87
N GLU A 8 -8.40 -1.99 8.81
CA GLU A 8 -8.45 -3.45 8.98
C GLU A 8 -7.70 -4.23 7.88
N ASP A 9 -7.55 -3.67 6.69
CA ASP A 9 -6.88 -4.32 5.55
C ASP A 9 -5.34 -4.20 5.62
N LEU A 10 -4.81 -3.35 6.51
CA LEU A 10 -3.39 -2.98 6.50
C LEU A 10 -2.44 -4.15 6.75
N ASN A 11 -2.85 -5.14 7.56
CA ASN A 11 -2.05 -6.35 7.77
C ASN A 11 -1.93 -7.18 6.49
N ALA A 12 -3.01 -7.31 5.72
CA ALA A 12 -3.00 -8.04 4.45
C ALA A 12 -2.18 -7.29 3.39
N ILE A 13 -2.35 -5.96 3.30
CA ILE A 13 -1.56 -5.10 2.43
C ILE A 13 -0.07 -5.19 2.78
N LEU A 14 0.28 -5.17 4.07
CA LEU A 14 1.65 -5.28 4.54
C LEU A 14 2.27 -6.62 4.15
N ALA A 15 1.54 -7.73 4.32
CA ALA A 15 2.00 -9.05 3.93
C ALA A 15 2.32 -9.12 2.43
N ILE A 16 1.41 -8.64 1.58
CA ILE A 16 1.60 -8.57 0.11
C ILE A 16 2.83 -7.71 -0.23
N TYR A 17 2.97 -6.56 0.42
CA TYR A 17 4.06 -5.63 0.14
C TYR A 17 5.43 -6.16 0.57
N ASN A 18 5.50 -6.80 1.74
CA ASN A 18 6.75 -7.38 2.26
C ASN A 18 7.17 -8.61 1.47
N ASP A 19 6.22 -9.42 0.98
CA ASP A 19 6.53 -10.51 0.05
C ASP A 19 7.18 -9.97 -1.24
N ALA A 20 6.63 -8.89 -1.80
CA ALA A 20 7.20 -8.23 -2.97
C ALA A 20 8.61 -7.65 -2.71
N ILE A 21 8.87 -7.10 -1.51
CA ILE A 21 10.19 -6.61 -1.10
C ILE A 21 11.22 -7.75 -1.11
N ILE A 22 10.89 -8.87 -0.48
CA ILE A 22 11.89 -9.94 -0.23
C ILE A 22 12.13 -10.79 -1.47
N ASN A 23 11.10 -11.01 -2.28
CA ASN A 23 11.14 -12.02 -3.34
C ASN A 23 11.23 -11.44 -4.76
N THR A 24 11.14 -10.12 -4.94
CA THR A 24 11.02 -9.52 -6.27
C THR A 24 11.80 -8.22 -6.43
N THR A 25 11.83 -7.69 -7.64
CA THR A 25 12.33 -6.34 -7.96
C THR A 25 11.19 -5.32 -8.12
N ALA A 26 9.96 -5.64 -7.70
CA ALA A 26 8.81 -4.75 -7.85
C ALA A 26 8.87 -3.53 -6.92
N VAL A 27 9.59 -3.66 -5.79
CA VAL A 27 9.77 -2.60 -4.79
C VAL A 27 11.27 -2.42 -4.57
N TYR A 28 11.78 -1.20 -4.73
CA TYR A 28 13.20 -0.90 -4.57
C TYR A 28 13.53 -0.60 -3.10
N THR A 29 13.24 -1.57 -2.24
CA THR A 29 13.50 -1.55 -0.80
C THR A 29 14.09 -2.90 -0.41
N TYR A 30 15.00 -2.94 0.55
CA TYR A 30 15.64 -4.19 1.00
C TYR A 30 15.00 -4.76 2.27
N GLU A 31 14.63 -3.90 3.22
CA GLU A 31 14.09 -4.32 4.51
C GLU A 31 12.55 -4.37 4.49
N PRO A 32 11.93 -5.42 5.06
CA PRO A 32 10.48 -5.46 5.25
C PRO A 32 9.98 -4.26 6.05
N GLN A 33 8.82 -3.73 5.68
CA GLN A 33 8.16 -2.69 6.44
C GLN A 33 7.49 -3.23 7.70
N THR A 34 7.33 -2.34 8.68
CA THR A 34 6.57 -2.56 9.90
C THR A 34 5.10 -2.15 9.72
N ILE A 35 4.25 -2.62 10.63
CA ILE A 35 2.84 -2.21 10.67
C ILE A 35 2.67 -0.72 10.95
N ASP A 36 3.53 -0.13 11.79
CA ASP A 36 3.46 1.29 12.14
C ASP A 36 3.79 2.19 10.94
N GLU A 37 4.81 1.84 10.15
CA GLU A 37 5.12 2.53 8.89
C GLU A 37 3.97 2.44 7.89
N ARG A 38 3.32 1.26 7.81
CA ARG A 38 2.18 1.05 6.92
C ARG A 38 0.95 1.85 7.37
N ILE A 39 0.72 1.98 8.67
CA ILE A 39 -0.33 2.86 9.22
C ILE A 39 -0.02 4.32 8.88
N ALA A 40 1.22 4.78 9.10
CA ALA A 40 1.63 6.15 8.78
C ALA A 40 1.48 6.47 7.29
N TRP A 41 1.82 5.52 6.42
CA TRP A 41 1.57 5.62 4.97
C TRP A 41 0.09 5.77 4.65
N PHE A 42 -0.77 4.93 5.23
CA PHE A 42 -2.22 4.97 5.01
C PHE A 42 -2.82 6.30 5.45
N GLU A 43 -2.44 6.81 6.62
CA GLU A 43 -2.93 8.09 7.12
C GLU A 43 -2.45 9.28 6.27
N THR A 44 -1.23 9.21 5.74
CA THR A 44 -0.72 10.21 4.78
C THR A 44 -1.56 10.23 3.51
N LYS A 45 -1.86 9.05 2.95
CA LYS A 45 -2.74 8.91 1.79
C LYS A 45 -4.13 9.50 2.04
N GLN A 46 -4.71 9.22 3.22
CA GLN A 46 -6.00 9.81 3.62
C GLN A 46 -5.95 11.33 3.71
N ARG A 47 -4.92 11.91 4.34
CA ARG A 47 -4.74 13.38 4.43
C ARG A 47 -4.62 14.03 3.05
N ASN A 48 -3.94 13.36 2.12
CA ASN A 48 -3.76 13.82 0.76
C ASN A 48 -4.96 13.54 -0.15
N HIS A 49 -6.02 12.90 0.36
CA HIS A 49 -7.18 12.43 -0.43
C HIS A 49 -6.76 11.52 -1.61
N GLU A 50 -5.66 10.79 -1.45
CA GLU A 50 -5.16 9.83 -2.44
C GLU A 50 -5.82 8.46 -2.20
N PRO A 51 -6.44 7.85 -3.22
CA PRO A 51 -7.21 6.63 -3.02
C PRO A 51 -6.30 5.41 -2.85
N ILE A 52 -6.77 4.47 -2.05
CA ILE A 52 -6.22 3.13 -1.93
C ILE A 52 -7.37 2.16 -2.16
N PHE A 53 -7.21 1.28 -3.14
CA PHE A 53 -8.17 0.23 -3.45
C PHE A 53 -7.60 -1.12 -3.06
N VAL A 54 -8.48 -2.02 -2.64
CA VAL A 54 -8.19 -3.44 -2.45
C VAL A 54 -9.12 -4.28 -3.33
N PHE A 55 -8.61 -5.42 -3.80
CA PHE A 55 -9.43 -6.49 -4.32
C PHE A 55 -9.62 -7.52 -3.21
N GLU A 56 -10.87 -7.69 -2.78
CA GLU A 56 -11.27 -8.64 -1.75
C GLU A 56 -12.10 -9.78 -2.36
N GLU A 57 -11.76 -11.02 -2.04
CA GLU A 57 -12.51 -12.20 -2.44
C GLU A 57 -12.61 -13.15 -1.25
N ASN A 58 -13.81 -13.68 -0.97
CA ASN A 58 -14.07 -14.59 0.16
C ASN A 58 -13.58 -14.04 1.52
N GLY A 59 -13.68 -12.73 1.73
CA GLY A 59 -13.22 -12.06 2.96
C GLY A 59 -11.71 -11.91 3.09
N SER A 60 -10.93 -12.25 2.05
CA SER A 60 -9.47 -12.08 2.01
C SER A 60 -9.08 -11.01 1.01
N VAL A 61 -8.18 -10.11 1.41
CA VAL A 61 -7.58 -9.12 0.50
C VAL A 61 -6.47 -9.80 -0.30
N LEU A 62 -6.64 -9.88 -1.62
CA LEU A 62 -5.69 -10.56 -2.52
C LEU A 62 -4.78 -9.57 -3.28
N GLY A 63 -5.07 -8.28 -3.22
CA GLY A 63 -4.29 -7.26 -3.91
C GLY A 63 -4.70 -5.86 -3.51
N PHE A 64 -3.81 -4.90 -3.73
CA PHE A 64 -4.08 -3.49 -3.50
C PHE A 64 -3.45 -2.62 -4.58
N ALA A 65 -4.01 -1.42 -4.78
CA ALA A 65 -3.49 -0.43 -5.71
C ALA A 65 -3.71 0.98 -5.17
N THR A 66 -2.81 1.90 -5.51
CA THR A 66 -2.92 3.32 -5.18
C THR A 66 -2.24 4.14 -6.28
N PHE A 67 -2.54 5.43 -6.34
CA PHE A 67 -1.74 6.41 -7.06
C PHE A 67 -1.37 7.56 -6.12
N GLY A 68 -0.41 8.38 -6.51
CA GLY A 68 0.00 9.58 -5.78
C GLY A 68 0.89 10.45 -6.66
N SER A 69 1.49 11.47 -6.06
CA SER A 69 2.42 12.35 -6.78
C SER A 69 3.58 11.58 -7.43
N PHE A 70 3.87 11.87 -8.70
CA PHE A 70 5.03 11.31 -9.42
C PHE A 70 6.32 12.07 -9.08
N ARG A 71 6.26 13.41 -9.01
CA ARG A 71 7.39 14.29 -8.71
C ARG A 71 6.94 15.44 -7.81
N PRO A 72 7.66 15.75 -6.73
CA PRO A 72 7.35 16.89 -5.88
C PRO A 72 7.73 18.24 -6.52
N TRP A 73 8.57 18.25 -7.57
CA TRP A 73 9.07 19.48 -8.20
C TRP A 73 9.09 19.40 -9.73
N PRO A 74 8.92 20.51 -10.48
CA PRO A 74 8.83 20.50 -11.94
C PRO A 74 10.10 20.04 -12.69
N ALA A 75 11.25 19.89 -12.02
CA ALA A 75 12.55 19.70 -12.68
C ALA A 75 13.39 18.47 -12.27
N TYR A 76 12.96 17.64 -11.30
CA TYR A 76 13.73 16.45 -10.84
C TYR A 76 12.85 15.27 -10.45
#